data_AF-A0A6V8CM93-F1
#
_entry.id   AF-A0A6V8CM93-F1
#
_cell.length_a   1.000
_cell.length_b   1.000
_cell.length_c   1.000
_cell.angle_alpha   90.00
_cell.angle_beta   90.00
_cell.angle_gamma   90.00
#
_symmetry.space_group_name_H-M   'P 1'
#
loop_
_entity.id
_entity.type
_entity.pdbx_description
1 polymer ?
#
loop_
_entity_poly.entity_id
_entity_poly.type
_entity_poly.pdbx_seq_one_letter_code
_entity_poly.pdbx_strand_id
1 'polypeptide(L)'
;MDLSWQDVHWADPDGGEVIFHAVVPTMVYPRALRTREKWDGLCLLTSSSEIAIWNEEDKYEREDPGVNLESALLGGGITGIYLDELTQLNHLSVGRFPDPEPRRLQRLAFLHDRPVYFAEPDMDDDGWSQHLTDEASEMTKFRRLFSMIRVGGSWRKKFKFVKKHGKMPEHSDDPGFLVASVLSSTWWLMLQDRSSLELNQARDRRFSQRIRGALADLRSIHG
;
A
#
# COMPACT_ATOMS: atom_id res chain seq x y z
N MET A 1 -9.45 12.56 -6.36
CA MET A 1 -8.47 11.94 -5.46
C MET A 1 -8.28 12.87 -4.29
N ASP A 2 -8.42 12.36 -3.08
CA ASP A 2 -8.07 13.09 -1.86
C ASP A 2 -6.76 12.51 -1.32
N LEU A 3 -5.81 13.38 -1.00
CA LEU A 3 -4.51 13.04 -0.42
C LEU A 3 -4.38 13.63 0.99
N SER A 4 -5.50 13.69 1.73
CA SER A 4 -5.50 13.98 3.15
C SER A 4 -4.80 12.88 3.93
N TRP A 5 -4.12 13.27 5.00
CA TRP A 5 -3.42 12.37 5.92
C TRP A 5 -4.32 11.80 7.02
N GLN A 6 -5.56 12.28 7.09
CA GLN A 6 -6.54 11.81 8.06
C GLN A 6 -7.05 10.43 7.64
N ASP A 7 -7.34 9.60 8.64
CA ASP A 7 -7.99 8.32 8.43
C ASP A 7 -9.39 8.55 7.83
N VAL A 8 -9.79 7.68 6.91
CA VAL A 8 -11.13 7.73 6.30
C VAL A 8 -12.01 6.71 6.99
N HIS A 9 -13.12 7.19 7.55
CA HIS A 9 -14.08 6.35 8.26
C HIS A 9 -15.24 5.97 7.35
N TRP A 10 -15.61 4.70 7.36
CA TRP A 10 -16.76 4.18 6.63
C TRP A 10 -17.60 3.29 7.54
N ALA A 11 -18.83 3.72 7.83
CA ALA A 11 -19.80 2.95 8.59
C ALA A 11 -20.44 1.89 7.69
N ASP A 12 -20.38 0.61 8.11
CA ASP A 12 -21.01 -0.48 7.39
C ASP A 12 -22.53 -0.49 7.66
N PRO A 13 -23.38 -0.68 6.63
CA PRO A 13 -24.82 -0.72 6.82
C PRO A 13 -25.30 -1.80 7.79
N ASP A 14 -24.54 -2.90 7.95
CA ASP A 14 -24.86 -4.00 8.85
C ASP A 14 -24.23 -3.81 10.25
N GLY A 15 -23.66 -2.62 10.52
CA GLY A 15 -23.06 -2.24 11.80
C GLY A 15 -21.53 -2.29 11.81
N GLY A 16 -20.91 -1.54 12.73
CA GLY A 16 -19.45 -1.40 12.80
C GLY A 16 -18.89 -0.37 11.83
N GLU A 17 -17.58 -0.13 11.93
CA GLU A 17 -16.87 0.89 11.16
C GLU A 17 -15.55 0.34 10.61
N VAL A 18 -15.23 0.72 9.37
CA VAL A 18 -13.92 0.49 8.77
C VAL A 18 -13.16 1.81 8.78
N ILE A 19 -11.95 1.77 9.33
CA ILE A 19 -11.01 2.89 9.36
C ILE A 19 -9.94 2.61 8.31
N PHE A 20 -9.95 3.37 7.22
CA PHE A 20 -8.92 3.29 6.19
C PHE A 20 -7.73 4.16 6.59
N HIS A 21 -6.68 3.52 7.08
CA HIS A 21 -5.41 4.15 7.40
C HIS A 21 -4.49 4.17 6.17
N ALA A 22 -4.22 5.35 5.61
CA ALA A 22 -3.39 5.50 4.43
C ALA A 22 -1.89 5.38 4.77
N VAL A 23 -1.17 4.58 3.98
CA VAL A 23 0.28 4.36 4.13
C VAL A 23 1.07 4.97 2.96
N VAL A 24 2.22 5.56 3.26
CA VAL A 24 3.28 5.86 2.30
C VAL A 24 4.26 4.70 2.39
N PRO A 25 4.32 3.82 1.37
CA PRO A 25 5.15 2.63 1.42
C PRO A 25 6.60 2.94 1.76
N THR A 26 7.22 2.08 2.57
CA THR A 26 8.63 2.15 2.99
C THR A 26 9.00 3.36 3.86
N MET A 27 8.03 4.19 4.25
CA MET A 27 8.24 5.33 5.15
C MET A 27 7.96 4.95 6.60
N VAL A 28 8.89 5.27 7.50
CA VAL A 28 8.66 5.14 8.94
C VAL A 28 7.80 6.31 9.40
N TYR A 29 6.57 6.02 9.77
CA TYR A 29 5.65 7.06 10.25
C TYR A 29 6.12 7.60 11.62
N PRO A 30 6.34 8.92 11.75
CA PRO A 30 6.50 9.53 13.06
C PRO A 30 5.20 9.38 13.85
N ARG A 31 5.31 9.41 15.19
CA ARG A 31 4.16 9.19 16.09
C ARG A 31 2.97 10.12 15.78
N ALA A 32 3.24 11.33 15.29
CA ALA A 32 2.21 12.30 14.96
C ALA A 32 1.32 11.91 13.77
N LEU A 33 1.82 11.06 12.85
CA LEU A 33 1.08 10.60 11.66
C LEU A 33 0.43 9.22 11.84
N ARG A 34 0.67 8.55 12.95
CA ARG A 34 0.07 7.24 13.23
C ARG A 34 -1.37 7.42 13.66
N THR A 35 -2.23 6.48 13.25
CA THR A 35 -3.61 6.43 13.72
C THR A 35 -3.66 6.40 15.25
N ARG A 36 -4.59 7.17 15.82
CA ARG A 36 -4.89 7.20 17.26
C ARG A 36 -6.20 6.49 17.58
N GLU A 37 -6.87 5.98 16.56
CA GLU A 37 -8.16 5.34 16.69
C GLU A 37 -8.04 4.02 17.44
N LYS A 38 -9.12 3.67 18.13
CA LYS A 38 -9.28 2.34 18.70
C LYS A 38 -9.86 1.44 17.61
N TRP A 39 -9.36 0.22 17.53
CA TRP A 39 -9.77 -0.76 16.54
C TRP A 39 -9.69 -2.16 17.14
N ASP A 40 -10.61 -3.02 16.72
CA ASP A 40 -10.79 -4.36 17.27
C ASP A 40 -10.09 -5.44 16.42
N GLY A 41 -9.92 -5.21 15.12
CA GLY A 41 -9.16 -6.07 14.21
C GLY A 41 -8.40 -5.28 13.16
N LEU A 42 -7.45 -5.93 12.49
CA LEU A 42 -6.63 -5.35 11.44
C LEU A 42 -6.91 -6.07 10.11
N CYS A 43 -7.21 -5.33 9.05
CA CYS A 43 -7.28 -5.88 7.70
C CYS A 43 -6.13 -5.30 6.85
N LEU A 44 -5.24 -6.16 6.35
CA LEU A 44 -4.14 -5.77 5.48
C LEU A 44 -4.56 -5.93 4.01
N LEU A 45 -4.21 -4.94 3.16
CA LEU A 45 -4.43 -4.99 1.71
C LEU A 45 -3.36 -5.82 0.99
N THR A 46 -3.15 -7.04 1.47
CA THR A 46 -2.20 -8.03 0.94
C THR A 46 -2.71 -9.43 1.27
N SER A 47 -2.01 -10.46 0.82
CA SER A 47 -2.30 -11.87 1.06
C SER A 47 -1.69 -12.35 2.38
N SER A 48 -2.10 -13.53 2.85
CA SER A 48 -1.52 -14.07 4.09
C SER A 48 -0.05 -14.45 3.94
N SER A 49 0.36 -14.77 2.71
CA SER A 49 1.74 -15.12 2.36
C SER A 49 2.75 -13.97 2.57
N GLU A 50 2.30 -12.71 2.53
CA GLU A 50 3.14 -11.52 2.73
C GLU A 50 3.84 -11.53 4.10
N ILE A 51 3.23 -12.16 5.11
CA ILE A 51 3.84 -12.24 6.44
C ILE A 51 5.14 -13.05 6.43
N ALA A 52 5.21 -14.10 5.61
CA ALA A 52 6.43 -14.87 5.44
C ALA A 52 7.51 -14.02 4.77
N ILE A 53 7.14 -13.26 3.73
CA ILE A 53 8.04 -12.33 3.03
C ILE A 53 8.60 -11.30 4.02
N TRP A 54 7.76 -10.64 4.83
CA TRP A 54 8.25 -9.68 5.83
C TRP A 54 9.18 -10.28 6.87
N ASN A 55 9.00 -11.56 7.22
CA ASN A 55 9.91 -12.24 8.15
C ASN A 55 11.28 -12.50 7.49
N GLU A 56 11.30 -12.82 6.20
CA GLU A 56 12.54 -12.96 5.43
C GLU A 56 13.23 -11.60 5.21
N GLU A 57 12.48 -10.56 4.84
CA GLU A 57 13.00 -9.19 4.74
C GLU A 57 13.61 -8.72 6.07
N ASP A 58 12.89 -8.92 7.19
CA ASP A 58 13.41 -8.61 8.54
C ASP A 58 14.71 -9.38 8.85
N LYS A 59 14.87 -10.60 8.33
CA LYS A 59 16.10 -11.40 8.50
C LYS A 59 17.23 -10.81 7.66
N TYR A 60 16.98 -10.52 6.38
CA TYR A 60 17.97 -9.95 5.49
C TYR A 60 18.43 -8.56 5.95
N GLU A 61 17.52 -7.71 6.43
CA GLU A 61 17.91 -6.40 6.99
C GLU A 61 18.80 -6.50 8.24
N ARG A 62 18.72 -7.58 9.01
CA ARG A 62 19.61 -7.81 10.16
C ARG A 62 21.00 -8.27 9.73
N GLU A 63 21.06 -9.04 8.65
CA GLU A 63 22.31 -9.59 8.11
C GLU A 63 23.06 -8.55 7.28
N ASP A 64 22.33 -7.79 6.45
CA ASP A 64 22.86 -6.75 5.56
C ASP A 64 21.87 -5.57 5.45
N PRO A 65 22.03 -4.53 6.30
CA PRO A 65 21.09 -3.40 6.32
C PRO A 65 21.01 -2.66 4.99
N GLY A 66 19.79 -2.55 4.43
CA GLY A 66 19.52 -1.89 3.16
C GLY A 66 19.47 -2.83 1.95
N VAL A 67 19.78 -4.12 2.10
CA VAL A 67 19.80 -5.09 1.00
C VAL A 67 18.46 -5.20 0.26
N ASN A 68 17.33 -5.09 0.96
CA ASN A 68 16.02 -5.16 0.32
C ASN A 68 15.72 -3.90 -0.49
N LEU A 69 16.12 -2.72 0.01
CA LEU A 69 16.02 -1.46 -0.73
C LEU A 69 16.88 -1.50 -2.00
N GLU A 70 18.13 -1.95 -1.89
CA GLU A 70 19.01 -2.11 -3.05
C GLU A 70 18.43 -3.08 -4.08
N SER A 71 17.90 -4.23 -3.62
CA SER A 71 17.23 -5.21 -4.47
C SER A 71 16.00 -4.61 -5.18
N ALA A 72 15.19 -3.84 -4.46
CA ALA A 72 14.01 -3.18 -5.02
C ALA A 72 14.38 -2.08 -6.04
N LEU A 73 15.46 -1.32 -5.79
CA LEU A 73 15.99 -0.33 -6.74
C LEU A 73 16.55 -1.00 -8.00
N LEU A 74 17.28 -2.10 -7.86
CA LEU A 74 17.81 -2.89 -8.98
C LEU A 74 16.72 -3.50 -9.86
N GLY A 75 15.56 -3.82 -9.28
CA GLY A 75 14.37 -4.26 -10.02
C GLY A 75 13.84 -3.21 -11.01
N GLY A 76 14.15 -1.92 -10.79
CA GLY A 76 13.81 -0.83 -11.68
C GLY A 76 12.29 -0.62 -11.85
N GLY A 77 11.90 -0.15 -13.04
CA GLY A 77 10.49 0.12 -13.36
C GLY A 77 9.89 1.28 -12.55
N ILE A 78 8.57 1.25 -12.35
CA ILE A 78 7.83 2.31 -11.64
C ILE A 78 8.22 2.34 -10.15
N THR A 79 8.38 1.16 -9.53
CA THR A 79 8.80 1.04 -8.13
C THR A 79 10.23 1.52 -7.93
N GLY A 80 11.17 1.20 -8.82
CA GLY A 80 12.53 1.73 -8.74
C GLY A 80 12.59 3.25 -8.83
N ILE A 81 11.83 3.87 -9.74
CA ILE A 81 11.73 5.35 -9.83
C ILE A 81 11.12 5.94 -8.57
N TYR A 82 10.07 5.32 -8.03
CA TYR A 82 9.44 5.74 -6.80
C TYR A 82 10.41 5.74 -5.62
N LEU A 83 11.15 4.63 -5.42
CA LEU A 83 12.11 4.49 -4.33
C LEU A 83 13.31 5.43 -4.51
N ASP A 84 13.81 5.60 -5.73
CA ASP A 84 14.90 6.54 -6.03
C ASP A 84 14.51 7.99 -5.71
N GLU A 85 13.31 8.43 -6.11
CA GLU A 85 12.84 9.79 -5.78
C GLU A 85 12.48 9.93 -4.29
N LEU A 86 11.94 8.89 -3.65
CA LEU A 86 11.59 8.91 -2.23
C LEU A 86 12.83 9.01 -1.34
N THR A 87 13.88 8.24 -1.64
CA THR A 87 15.13 8.20 -0.85
C THR A 87 15.95 9.49 -0.93
N GLN A 88 15.68 10.37 -1.90
CA GLN A 88 16.24 11.72 -1.95
C GLN A 88 15.68 12.65 -0.85
N LEU A 89 14.59 12.27 -0.18
CA LEU A 89 14.04 12.98 0.98
C LEU A 89 14.85 12.68 2.25
N ASN A 90 16.11 13.13 2.28
CA ASN A 90 17.12 12.80 3.29
C ASN A 90 16.74 13.08 4.76
N HIS A 91 15.75 13.94 4.96
CA HIS A 91 15.27 14.35 6.28
C HIS A 91 14.10 13.49 6.80
N LEU A 92 13.56 12.59 5.96
CA LEU A 92 12.58 11.58 6.33
C LEU A 92 13.23 10.19 6.44
N SER A 93 12.71 9.35 7.34
CA SER A 93 13.12 7.94 7.41
C SER A 93 12.30 7.13 6.41
N VAL A 94 12.86 6.89 5.22
CA VAL A 94 12.24 6.22 4.07
C VAL A 94 13.08 5.05 3.56
N GLY A 95 12.56 4.28 2.60
CA GLY A 95 13.28 3.15 1.99
C GLY A 95 13.51 2.00 2.96
N ARG A 96 12.62 1.82 3.94
CA ARG A 96 12.72 0.75 4.94
C ARG A 96 11.88 -0.45 4.52
N PHE A 97 12.43 -1.64 4.75
CA PHE A 97 11.81 -2.93 4.51
C PHE A 97 11.87 -3.78 5.79
N PRO A 98 10.88 -4.67 6.06
CA PRO A 98 9.56 -4.66 5.46
C PRO A 98 8.85 -3.30 5.64
N ASP A 99 7.76 -3.06 4.91
CA ASP A 99 7.04 -1.78 4.97
C ASP A 99 6.70 -1.43 6.43
N PRO A 100 7.25 -0.33 6.99
CA PRO A 100 7.25 -0.11 8.43
C PRO A 100 5.86 -0.01 9.04
N GLU A 101 4.92 0.68 8.38
CA GLU A 101 3.63 0.99 8.97
C GLU A 101 2.69 -0.24 8.99
N PRO A 102 2.49 -0.99 7.88
CA PRO A 102 1.79 -2.26 7.91
C PRO A 102 2.41 -3.26 8.90
N ARG A 103 3.74 -3.41 8.90
CA ARG A 103 4.44 -4.30 9.82
C ARG A 103 4.24 -3.90 11.28
N ARG A 104 4.25 -2.59 11.57
CA ARG A 104 4.01 -2.05 12.92
C ARG A 104 2.58 -2.35 13.39
N LEU A 105 1.59 -2.14 12.53
CA LEU A 105 0.18 -2.42 12.86
C LEU A 105 -0.04 -3.92 13.09
N GLN A 106 0.56 -4.78 12.27
CA GLN A 106 0.51 -6.22 12.45
C GLN A 106 1.10 -6.66 13.81
N ARG A 107 2.31 -6.18 14.15
CA ARG A 107 2.93 -6.46 15.45
C ARG A 107 2.07 -5.96 16.61
N LEU A 108 1.42 -4.81 16.45
CA LEU A 108 0.51 -4.26 17.44
C LEU A 108 -0.77 -5.09 17.60
N ALA A 109 -1.30 -5.64 16.50
CA ALA A 109 -2.44 -6.56 16.53
C ALA A 109 -2.11 -7.81 17.35
N PHE A 110 -0.97 -8.44 17.08
CA PHE A 110 -0.52 -9.63 17.83
C PHE A 110 -0.25 -9.33 19.30
N LEU A 111 0.34 -8.18 19.62
CA LEU A 111 0.60 -7.77 21.00
C LEU A 111 -0.70 -7.65 21.82
N HIS A 112 -1.80 -7.26 21.17
CA HIS A 112 -3.10 -7.04 21.80
C HIS A 112 -4.12 -8.14 21.50
N ASP A 113 -3.69 -9.29 20.97
CA ASP A 113 -4.54 -10.42 20.64
C ASP A 113 -5.74 -10.06 19.73
N ARG A 114 -5.47 -9.19 18.75
CA ARG A 114 -6.47 -8.75 17.76
C ARG A 114 -6.36 -9.59 16.49
N PRO A 115 -7.49 -10.03 15.91
CA PRO A 115 -7.49 -10.79 14.67
C PRO A 115 -6.92 -9.96 13.51
N VAL A 116 -6.15 -10.64 12.65
CA VAL A 116 -5.57 -10.07 11.43
C VAL A 116 -6.21 -10.76 10.23
N TYR A 117 -6.78 -9.96 9.33
CA TYR A 117 -7.44 -10.39 8.11
C TYR A 117 -6.66 -9.89 6.89
N PHE A 118 -6.87 -10.55 5.75
CA PHE A 118 -6.18 -10.28 4.50
C PHE A 118 -7.20 -10.01 3.39
N ALA A 119 -7.15 -8.81 2.81
CA ALA A 119 -8.08 -8.41 1.77
C ALA A 119 -7.74 -9.05 0.42
N GLU A 120 -6.47 -9.39 0.19
CA GLU A 120 -6.08 -10.18 -0.96
C GLU A 120 -6.30 -11.67 -0.66
N PRO A 121 -6.97 -12.43 -1.55
CA PRO A 121 -7.00 -13.88 -1.45
C PRO A 121 -5.60 -14.50 -1.62
N ASP A 122 -5.40 -15.70 -1.09
CA ASP A 122 -4.22 -16.49 -1.36
C ASP A 122 -4.33 -17.18 -2.74
N MET A 123 -3.23 -17.75 -3.22
CA MET A 123 -3.15 -18.34 -4.58
C MET A 123 -3.97 -19.62 -4.77
N ASP A 124 -4.53 -20.17 -3.69
CA ASP A 124 -5.44 -21.31 -3.70
C ASP A 124 -6.90 -20.91 -4.07
N ASP A 125 -7.18 -19.61 -4.14
CA ASP A 125 -8.44 -19.09 -4.68
C ASP A 125 -8.38 -19.06 -6.22
N ASP A 126 -9.04 -20.02 -6.87
CA ASP A 126 -9.09 -20.14 -8.33
C ASP A 126 -9.55 -18.85 -9.03
N GLY A 127 -10.52 -18.13 -8.45
CA GLY A 127 -11.04 -16.90 -9.02
C GLY A 127 -10.02 -15.77 -8.94
N TRP A 128 -9.25 -15.70 -7.85
CA TRP A 128 -8.15 -14.77 -7.71
C TRP A 128 -6.96 -15.11 -8.61
N SER A 129 -6.60 -16.38 -8.71
CA SER A 129 -5.56 -16.86 -9.60
C SER A 129 -5.86 -16.51 -11.07
N GLN A 130 -7.12 -16.68 -11.50
CA GLN A 130 -7.55 -16.25 -12.82
C GLN A 130 -7.47 -14.72 -12.98
N HIS A 131 -7.87 -13.95 -11.96
CA HIS A 131 -7.76 -12.49 -11.98
C HIS A 131 -6.31 -12.02 -12.19
N LEU A 132 -5.36 -12.61 -11.47
CA LEU A 132 -3.92 -12.31 -11.61
C LEU A 132 -3.39 -12.70 -13.00
N THR A 133 -3.88 -13.81 -13.55
CA THR A 133 -3.56 -14.24 -14.92
C THR A 133 -4.05 -13.24 -15.97
N ASP A 134 -5.26 -12.71 -15.80
CA ASP A 134 -5.84 -11.69 -16.67
C ASP A 134 -5.06 -10.38 -16.56
N GLU A 135 -4.68 -9.97 -15.34
CA GLU A 135 -3.84 -8.79 -15.12
C GLU A 135 -2.46 -8.92 -15.76
N ALA A 136 -1.81 -10.07 -15.62
CA ALA A 136 -0.54 -10.38 -16.29
C ALA A 136 -0.68 -10.33 -17.82
N SER A 137 -1.78 -10.87 -18.36
CA SER A 137 -2.10 -10.83 -19.79
C SER A 137 -2.33 -9.40 -20.29
N GLU A 138 -2.99 -8.56 -19.50
CA GLU A 138 -3.16 -7.13 -19.81
C GLU A 138 -1.81 -6.40 -19.81
N MET A 139 -0.95 -6.65 -18.83
CA MET A 139 0.36 -6.01 -18.70
C MET A 139 1.32 -6.35 -19.85
N THR A 140 1.20 -7.54 -20.44
CA THR A 140 2.07 -8.02 -21.53
C THR A 140 1.61 -7.57 -22.92
N LYS A 141 0.49 -6.85 -23.04
CA LYS A 141 0.05 -6.28 -24.32
C LYS A 141 1.13 -5.35 -24.89
N PHE A 142 1.48 -5.58 -26.16
CA PHE A 142 2.56 -4.89 -26.88
C PHE A 142 2.52 -3.36 -26.67
N ARG A 143 1.36 -2.71 -26.80
CA ARG A 143 1.22 -1.25 -26.57
C ARG A 143 1.63 -0.80 -25.16
N ARG A 144 1.37 -1.61 -24.13
CA ARG A 144 1.78 -1.35 -22.74
C ARG A 144 3.26 -1.65 -22.54
N LEU A 145 3.82 -2.62 -23.25
CA LEU A 145 5.27 -2.85 -23.24
C LEU A 145 6.04 -1.66 -23.83
N PHE A 146 5.58 -1.06 -24.94
CA PHE A 146 6.23 0.15 -25.49
C PHE A 146 6.11 1.37 -24.60
N SER A 147 5.04 1.50 -23.81
CA SER A 147 4.93 2.61 -22.87
C SER A 147 5.98 2.52 -21.75
N MET A 148 6.54 1.33 -21.48
CA MET A 148 7.62 1.14 -20.51
C MET A 148 8.91 1.91 -20.88
N ILE A 149 9.18 2.09 -22.18
CA ILE A 149 10.34 2.85 -22.67
C ILE A 149 10.27 4.34 -22.27
N ARG A 150 9.06 4.86 -22.03
CA ARG A 150 8.81 6.28 -21.70
C ARG A 150 8.37 6.50 -20.25
N VAL A 151 8.62 5.53 -19.36
CA VAL A 151 8.12 5.59 -17.97
C VAL A 151 8.54 6.88 -17.27
N GLY A 152 9.79 7.33 -17.38
CA GLY A 152 10.22 8.58 -16.75
C GLY A 152 9.47 9.83 -17.24
N GLY A 153 9.09 9.88 -18.52
CA GLY A 153 8.26 10.96 -19.06
C GLY A 153 6.82 10.91 -18.55
N SER A 154 6.24 9.72 -18.50
CA SER A 154 4.90 9.49 -17.94
C SER A 154 4.84 9.79 -16.44
N TRP A 155 5.89 9.40 -15.70
CA TRP A 155 6.09 9.67 -14.28
C TRP A 155 6.03 11.16 -14.00
N ARG A 156 6.89 11.97 -14.65
CA ARG A 156 6.91 13.43 -14.45
C ARG A 156 5.56 14.09 -14.76
N LYS A 157 4.83 13.60 -15.77
CA LYS A 157 3.49 14.10 -16.10
C LYS A 157 2.48 13.74 -15.01
N LYS A 158 2.47 12.49 -14.55
CA LYS A 158 1.57 12.03 -13.49
C LYS A 158 1.87 12.71 -12.16
N PHE A 159 3.14 12.83 -11.78
CA PHE A 159 3.59 13.56 -10.59
C PHE A 159 3.06 15.00 -10.57
N LYS A 160 3.21 15.74 -11.68
CA LYS A 160 2.68 17.12 -11.80
C LYS A 160 1.16 17.18 -11.64
N PHE A 161 0.44 16.17 -12.11
CA PHE A 161 -1.01 16.07 -11.95
C PHE A 161 -1.40 15.79 -10.49
N VAL A 162 -0.76 14.81 -9.85
CA VAL A 162 -1.01 14.40 -8.47
C VAL A 162 -0.65 15.51 -7.48
N LYS A 163 0.47 16.21 -7.70
CA LYS A 163 0.96 17.30 -6.85
C LYS A 163 -0.10 18.37 -6.56
N LYS A 164 -1.02 18.61 -7.49
CA LYS A 164 -2.12 19.58 -7.33
C LYS A 164 -3.12 19.21 -6.21
N HIS A 165 -3.14 17.94 -5.82
CA HIS A 165 -4.05 17.39 -4.82
C HIS A 165 -3.35 17.09 -3.48
N GLY A 166 -2.02 17.23 -3.43
CA GLY A 166 -1.25 16.95 -2.22
C GLY A 166 -1.61 17.91 -1.10
N LYS A 167 -1.70 17.39 0.12
CA LYS A 167 -1.93 18.16 1.35
C LYS A 167 -0.79 17.92 2.33
N MET A 168 -0.46 18.93 3.13
CA MET A 168 0.43 18.77 4.27
C MET A 168 -0.32 18.02 5.39
N PRO A 169 0.36 17.18 6.18
CA PRO A 169 -0.22 16.67 7.41
C PRO A 169 -0.40 17.81 8.43
N GLU A 170 -1.45 17.75 9.25
CA GLU A 170 -1.76 18.82 10.23
C GLU A 170 -0.69 19.01 11.31
N HIS A 171 0.08 17.96 11.60
CA HIS A 171 1.03 17.93 12.70
C HIS A 171 2.51 18.00 12.25
N SER A 172 2.77 18.42 11.01
CA SER A 172 4.13 18.65 10.53
C SER A 172 4.19 19.73 9.44
N ASP A 173 5.14 20.65 9.59
CA ASP A 173 5.44 21.69 8.60
C ASP A 173 6.51 21.25 7.59
N ASP A 174 6.95 19.99 7.65
CA ASP A 174 7.99 19.45 6.78
C ASP A 174 7.43 19.14 5.39
N PRO A 175 7.86 19.86 4.33
CA PRO A 175 7.36 19.67 2.98
C PRO A 175 7.71 18.29 2.39
N GLY A 176 8.65 17.56 2.99
CA GLY A 176 8.97 16.19 2.62
C GLY A 176 7.76 15.27 2.68
N PHE A 177 6.87 15.43 3.68
CA PHE A 177 5.68 14.60 3.78
C PHE A 177 4.76 14.81 2.57
N LEU A 178 4.49 16.07 2.22
CA LEU A 178 3.73 16.38 1.00
C LEU A 178 4.34 15.70 -0.23
N VAL A 179 5.67 15.80 -0.41
CA VAL A 179 6.34 15.15 -1.54
C VAL A 179 6.19 13.63 -1.47
N ALA A 180 6.41 13.01 -0.31
CA ALA A 180 6.29 11.56 -0.11
C ALA A 180 4.88 11.04 -0.43
N SER A 181 3.83 11.73 0.01
CA SER A 181 2.43 11.37 -0.33
C SER A 181 2.14 11.48 -1.83
N VAL A 182 2.66 12.51 -2.49
CA VAL A 182 2.52 12.71 -3.93
C VAL A 182 3.29 11.64 -4.71
N LEU A 183 4.49 11.27 -4.26
CA LEU A 183 5.28 10.19 -4.86
C LEU A 183 4.56 8.84 -4.75
N SER A 184 4.10 8.48 -3.54
CA SER A 184 3.33 7.24 -3.30
C SER A 184 2.07 7.18 -4.17
N SER A 185 1.32 8.28 -4.22
CA SER A 185 0.10 8.35 -5.04
C SER A 185 0.39 8.31 -6.54
N THR A 186 1.51 8.87 -6.98
CA THR A 186 1.97 8.79 -8.37
C THR A 186 2.32 7.36 -8.74
N TRP A 187 3.10 6.68 -7.87
CA TRP A 187 3.45 5.28 -8.00
C TRP A 187 2.21 4.40 -8.11
N TRP A 188 1.27 4.53 -7.17
CA TRP A 188 0.02 3.75 -7.17
C TRP A 188 -0.81 3.96 -8.44
N LEU A 189 -1.03 5.21 -8.86
CA LEU A 189 -1.78 5.50 -10.09
C LEU A 189 -1.09 4.93 -11.34
N MET A 190 0.25 4.97 -11.38
CA MET A 190 0.98 4.39 -12.50
C MET A 190 0.90 2.87 -12.51
N LEU A 191 0.86 2.21 -11.35
CA LEU A 191 0.58 0.77 -11.27
C LEU A 191 -0.85 0.46 -11.73
N GLN A 192 -1.86 1.22 -11.30
CA GLN A 192 -3.24 1.03 -11.75
C GLN A 192 -3.40 1.22 -13.26
N ASP A 193 -2.70 2.20 -13.85
CA ASP A 193 -2.68 2.44 -15.30
C ASP A 193 -2.10 1.25 -16.10
N ARG A 194 -1.40 0.31 -15.44
CA ARG A 194 -0.90 -0.94 -16.06
C ARG A 194 -1.93 -2.05 -16.12
N SER A 195 -3.09 -1.88 -15.48
CA SER A 195 -4.23 -2.80 -15.54
C SER A 195 -5.38 -2.18 -16.33
N SER A 196 -6.46 -2.92 -16.60
CA SER A 196 -7.67 -2.34 -17.20
C SER A 196 -8.58 -1.73 -16.14
N LEU A 197 -9.52 -0.86 -16.52
CA LEU A 197 -10.50 -0.32 -15.56
C LEU A 197 -11.36 -1.45 -14.98
N GLU A 198 -11.74 -2.41 -15.83
CA GLU A 198 -12.56 -3.56 -15.47
C GLU A 198 -11.86 -4.45 -14.44
N LEU A 199 -10.57 -4.73 -14.62
CA LEU A 199 -9.76 -5.51 -13.68
C LEU A 199 -9.56 -4.75 -12.37
N ASN A 200 -9.18 -3.47 -12.43
CA ASN A 200 -9.05 -2.65 -11.22
C ASN A 200 -10.36 -2.65 -10.39
N GLN A 201 -11.50 -2.46 -11.05
CA GLN A 201 -12.81 -2.53 -10.37
C GLN A 201 -13.14 -3.92 -9.85
N ALA A 202 -12.74 -4.98 -10.53
CA ALA A 202 -12.93 -6.35 -10.05
C ALA A 202 -12.10 -6.62 -8.78
N ARG A 203 -10.84 -6.18 -8.74
CA ARG A 203 -10.00 -6.22 -7.53
C ARG A 203 -10.64 -5.43 -6.39
N ASP A 204 -11.04 -4.18 -6.63
CA ASP A 204 -11.61 -3.33 -5.59
C ASP A 204 -12.93 -3.90 -5.03
N ARG A 205 -13.75 -4.54 -5.88
CA ARG A 205 -14.93 -5.31 -5.45
C ARG A 205 -14.55 -6.52 -4.60
N ARG A 206 -13.49 -7.24 -4.96
CA ARG A 206 -13.01 -8.39 -4.18
C ARG A 206 -12.51 -7.97 -2.80
N PHE A 207 -11.71 -6.90 -2.74
CA PHE A 207 -11.16 -6.37 -1.50
C PHE A 207 -12.27 -5.85 -0.59
N SER A 208 -13.23 -5.08 -1.13
CA SER A 208 -14.37 -4.60 -0.35
C SER A 208 -15.21 -5.75 0.22
N GLN A 209 -15.48 -6.81 -0.56
CA GLN A 209 -16.18 -7.99 -0.04
C GLN A 209 -15.44 -8.64 1.14
N ARG A 210 -14.11 -8.77 1.06
CA ARG A 210 -13.30 -9.39 2.11
C ARG A 210 -13.19 -8.51 3.35
N ILE A 211 -13.06 -7.20 3.19
CA ILE A 211 -13.12 -6.23 4.30
C ILE A 211 -14.47 -6.31 5.01
N ARG A 212 -15.59 -6.36 4.26
CA ARG A 212 -16.92 -6.54 4.87
C ARG A 212 -17.07 -7.91 5.56
N GLY A 213 -16.46 -8.96 5.01
CA GLY A 213 -16.40 -10.27 5.64
C GLY A 213 -15.64 -10.27 6.97
N ALA A 214 -14.47 -9.60 7.01
CA ALA A 214 -13.70 -9.40 8.23
C ALA A 214 -14.50 -8.61 9.28
N LEU A 215 -15.21 -7.55 8.86
CA LEU A 215 -16.07 -6.78 9.76
C LEU A 215 -17.24 -7.63 10.30
N ALA A 216 -17.84 -8.48 9.46
CA ALA A 216 -18.89 -9.40 9.90
C ALA A 216 -18.40 -10.40 10.95
N ASP A 217 -17.17 -10.91 10.79
CA ASP A 217 -16.53 -11.78 11.78
C ASP A 217 -16.30 -11.02 13.11
N LEU A 218 -15.77 -9.79 13.05
CA LEU A 218 -15.58 -8.94 14.23
C LEU A 218 -16.89 -8.65 14.97
N ARG A 219 -18.00 -8.39 14.25
CA ARG A 219 -19.32 -8.23 14.87
C ARG A 219 -19.77 -9.46 15.63
N SER A 220 -19.45 -10.65 15.15
CA SER A 220 -19.77 -11.89 15.87
C SER A 220 -19.03 -12.02 17.21
N ILE A 221 -17.88 -11.34 17.34
CA ILE A 221 -17.01 -11.36 18.52
C ILE A 221 -17.36 -10.21 19.48
N HIS A 222 -17.65 -9.01 18.95
CA HIS A 222 -17.74 -7.77 19.72
C HIS A 222 -19.15 -7.16 19.83
N GLY A 223 -20.13 -7.63 19.05
CA GLY A 223 -21.51 -7.13 19.01
C GLY A 223 -21.78 -6.12 17.90
#